data_AF-W1XL52-F1
#
_entry.id   AF-W1XL52-F1
#
_cell.length_a   1.000
_cell.length_b   1.000
_cell.length_c   1.000
_cell.angle_alpha   90.00
_cell.angle_beta   90.00
_cell.angle_gamma   90.00
#
_symmetry.space_group_name_H-M   'P 1'
#
loop_
_entity.id
_entity.type
_entity.pdbx_description
1 polymer ?
#
loop_
_entity_poly.entity_id
_entity_poly.type
_entity_poly.pdbx_seq_one_letter_code
_entity_poly.pdbx_strand_id
1 'polypeptide(L)' 'PEQVDLNFYTHECREYQRYCNLGWETGQPDGDAGYALWNHTHTATLEDYKLKGELNDLYHQDALDYDN' A
#
# COMPACT_ATOMS: atom_id res chain seq x y z
N PRO A 1 -8.87 -9.82 13.33
CA PRO A 1 -8.60 -8.79 12.30
C PRO A 1 -9.61 -7.67 12.46
N GLU A 2 -9.13 -6.46 12.70
CA GLU A 2 -9.92 -5.24 12.75
C GLU A 2 -10.10 -4.62 11.35
N GLN A 3 -10.94 -3.60 11.23
CA GLN A 3 -11.17 -2.94 9.94
C GLN A 3 -9.87 -2.40 9.34
N VAL A 4 -8.97 -1.91 10.18
CA VAL A 4 -7.66 -1.39 9.75
C VAL A 4 -6.76 -2.49 9.18
N ASP A 5 -6.78 -3.69 9.77
CA ASP A 5 -6.08 -4.87 9.21
C ASP A 5 -6.65 -5.23 7.83
N LEU A 6 -7.98 -5.25 7.72
CA LEU A 6 -8.66 -5.59 6.47
C LEU A 6 -8.38 -4.55 5.38
N ASN A 7 -8.37 -3.26 5.72
CA ASN A 7 -8.00 -2.18 4.82
C ASN A 7 -6.58 -2.38 4.30
N PHE A 8 -5.63 -2.60 5.21
CA PHE A 8 -4.22 -2.87 4.86
C PHE A 8 -4.11 -4.05 3.91
N TYR A 9 -4.56 -5.24 4.32
CA TYR A 9 -4.40 -6.45 3.50
C TYR A 9 -5.07 -6.31 2.13
N THR A 10 -6.25 -5.68 2.07
CA THR A 10 -6.97 -5.53 0.81
C THR A 10 -6.28 -4.53 -0.12
N HIS A 11 -5.83 -3.39 0.42
CA HIS A 11 -5.05 -2.37 -0.28
C HIS A 11 -3.75 -2.97 -0.84
N GLU A 12 -2.94 -3.61 0.00
CA GLU A 12 -1.65 -4.19 -0.39
C GLU A 12 -1.81 -5.30 -1.44
N CYS A 13 -2.82 -6.16 -1.30
CA CYS A 13 -3.10 -7.19 -2.31
C CYS A 13 -3.45 -6.59 -3.67
N ARG A 14 -4.23 -5.50 -3.68
CA ARG A 14 -4.61 -4.81 -4.92
C ARG A 14 -3.42 -4.06 -5.52
N GLU A 15 -2.56 -3.49 -4.68
CA GLU A 15 -1.35 -2.78 -5.09
C GLU A 15 -0.43 -3.76 -5.80
N TYR A 16 -0.19 -4.93 -5.20
CA TYR A 16 0.59 -6.01 -5.81
C TYR A 16 0.04 -6.48 -7.16
N GLN A 17 -1.28 -6.67 -7.27
CA GLN A 17 -1.89 -7.00 -8.58
C GLN A 17 -1.59 -5.95 -9.65
N ARG A 18 -1.54 -4.67 -9.29
CA ARG A 18 -1.20 -3.59 -10.22
C ARG A 18 0.28 -3.63 -10.61
N TYR A 19 1.19 -3.90 -9.67
CA TYR A 19 2.59 -4.18 -10.00
C TYR A 19 2.73 -5.29 -11.04
N CYS A 20 2.06 -6.43 -10.83
CA CYS A 20 2.07 -7.54 -11.80
C CYS A 20 1.57 -7.10 -13.18
N ASN A 21 0.48 -6.34 -13.25
CA ASN A 21 -0.07 -5.84 -14.51
C ASN A 21 0.88 -4.86 -15.24
N LEU A 22 1.77 -4.20 -14.50
CA LEU A 22 2.80 -3.30 -15.04
C LEU A 22 4.11 -4.03 -15.38
N GLY A 23 4.17 -5.36 -15.20
CA GLY A 23 5.37 -6.18 -15.45
C GLY A 23 6.37 -6.22 -14.30
N TRP A 24 5.98 -5.78 -13.11
CA TRP A 24 6.82 -5.71 -11.90
C TRP A 24 6.41 -6.77 -10.85
N GLU A 25 6.25 -8.02 -11.28
CA GLU A 25 5.95 -9.13 -10.37
C GLU A 25 7.06 -9.35 -9.32
N THR A 26 8.29 -9.01 -9.69
CA THR A 26 9.46 -9.07 -8.80
C THR A 26 10.39 -7.88 -9.07
N GLY A 27 11.12 -7.45 -8.03
CA GLY A 27 12.04 -6.32 -8.11
C GLY A 27 11.33 -4.97 -8.25
N GLN A 28 12.11 -3.93 -8.53
CA GLN A 28 11.64 -2.57 -8.78
C GLN A 28 12.66 -1.83 -9.67
N PRO A 29 12.25 -0.75 -10.35
CA PRO A 29 13.20 0.13 -11.02
C PRO A 29 14.22 0.72 -10.05
N ASP A 30 15.43 1.00 -10.54
CA ASP A 30 16.46 1.69 -9.76
C ASP A 30 16.14 3.18 -9.57
N GLY A 31 16.57 3.72 -8.42
CA GLY A 31 16.45 5.14 -8.10
C GLY A 31 15.01 5.63 -8.00
N ASP A 32 14.78 6.88 -8.42
CA ASP A 32 13.50 7.58 -8.27
C ASP A 32 12.34 6.91 -9.02
N ALA A 33 12.64 6.11 -10.06
CA ALA A 33 11.64 5.39 -10.82
C ALA A 33 10.94 4.31 -9.96
N GLY A 34 11.62 3.72 -8.98
CA GLY A 34 11.02 2.78 -8.03
C GLY A 34 9.97 3.47 -7.16
N TYR A 35 10.31 4.64 -6.62
CA TYR A 35 9.35 5.46 -5.86
C TYR A 35 8.17 5.90 -6.72
N ALA A 36 8.40 6.33 -7.96
CA ALA A 36 7.34 6.73 -8.87
C ALA A 36 6.38 5.58 -9.20
N LEU A 37 6.92 4.37 -9.42
CA LEU A 37 6.14 3.15 -9.62
C LEU A 37 5.28 2.85 -8.39
N TRP A 38 5.90 2.81 -7.20
CA TRP A 38 5.20 2.57 -5.94
C TRP A 38 4.10 3.59 -5.70
N ASN A 39 4.42 4.88 -5.81
CA ASN A 39 3.45 5.93 -5.55
C ASN A 39 2.26 5.83 -6.51
N HIS A 40 2.50 5.52 -7.79
CA HIS A 40 1.43 5.33 -8.76
C HIS A 40 0.53 4.13 -8.41
N THR A 41 1.10 2.97 -8.08
CA THR A 41 0.28 1.80 -7.71
C THR A 41 -0.45 2.03 -6.38
N HIS A 42 0.23 2.61 -5.40
CA HIS A 42 -0.25 2.88 -4.05
C HIS A 42 -1.43 3.85 -4.04
N THR A 43 -1.28 5.04 -4.64
CA THR A 43 -2.38 6.01 -4.63
C THR A 43 -3.59 5.52 -5.41
N ALA A 44 -3.38 4.78 -6.50
CA ALA A 44 -4.47 4.20 -7.28
C ALA A 44 -5.30 3.18 -6.48
N THR A 45 -4.68 2.43 -5.56
CA THR A 45 -5.42 1.47 -4.72
C THR A 45 -6.07 2.10 -3.51
N LEU A 46 -5.48 3.16 -2.94
CA LEU A 46 -6.17 3.99 -1.96
C LEU A 46 -7.47 4.55 -2.55
N GLU A 47 -7.42 5.05 -3.79
CA GLU A 47 -8.60 5.56 -4.52
C GLU A 47 -9.64 4.47 -4.79
N ASP A 48 -9.22 3.26 -5.21
CA ASP A 48 -10.12 2.12 -5.45
C ASP A 48 -10.99 1.82 -4.21
N TYR A 49 -10.41 1.96 -3.00
CA TYR A 49 -11.07 1.65 -1.73
C TYR A 49 -11.53 2.89 -0.93
N LYS A 50 -11.39 4.09 -1.50
CA LYS A 50 -11.72 5.37 -0.84
C LYS A 50 -11.00 5.57 0.51
N LEU A 51 -9.79 5.03 0.61
CA LEU A 51 -8.89 5.25 1.74
C LEU A 51 -8.13 6.55 1.53
N LYS A 52 -7.79 7.27 2.61
CA LYS A 52 -7.04 8.52 2.53
C LYS A 52 -5.52 8.28 2.61
N GLY A 53 -5.11 7.07 3.00
CA GLY A 53 -3.70 6.74 3.24
C GLY A 53 -3.19 7.29 4.57
N GLU A 54 -4.08 7.67 5.48
CA GLU A 54 -3.71 8.08 6.83
C GLU A 54 -3.25 6.85 7.63
N LEU A 55 -2.41 7.06 8.64
CA LEU A 55 -1.89 5.95 9.45
C LEU A 55 -3.02 5.11 10.05
N ASN A 56 -4.10 5.74 10.53
CA ASN A 56 -5.23 5.04 11.13
C ASN A 56 -6.15 4.35 10.11
N ASP A 57 -5.97 4.61 8.80
CA ASP A 57 -6.71 3.91 7.75
C ASP A 57 -6.10 2.53 7.48
N LEU A 58 -4.79 2.37 7.69
CA LEU A 58 -3.99 1.22 7.28
C LEU A 58 -3.24 0.51 8.41
N TYR A 59 -2.95 1.17 9.53
CA TYR A 59 -2.13 0.61 10.61
C TYR A 59 -2.89 0.62 11.93
N HIS A 60 -2.89 -0.55 12.59
CA HIS A 60 -3.37 -0.67 13.95
C HIS A 60 -2.53 0.18 14.89
N GLN A 61 -3.13 0.75 15.93
CA GLN A 61 -2.43 1.63 16.88
C GLN A 61 -1.22 0.92 17.52
N ASP A 62 -1.35 -0.36 17.87
CA ASP A 62 -0.25 -1.21 18.35
C ASP A 62 0.98 -1.24 17.42
N ALA A 63 0.81 -1.08 16.09
CA ALA A 63 1.92 -0.99 15.14
C ALA A 63 2.59 0.39 15.15
N LEU A 64 1.85 1.44 15.52
CA LEU A 64 2.33 2.82 15.64
C LEU A 64 3.01 3.07 16.99
N ASP A 65 2.55 2.40 18.05
CA ASP A 65 3.02 2.57 19.42
C ASP A 65 4.29 1.75 19.75
N TYR A 66 4.85 1.01 18.79
CA TYR A 66 6.01 0.12 19.02
C TYR A 66 7.32 0.87 19.34
N ASP A 67 7.35 2.20 19.22
CA ASP A 67 8.53 3.05 19.43
C ASP A 67 8.52 3.84 20.76
N ASN A 68 7.70 3.43 21.74
CA ASN A 68 7.57 4.08 23.07
C ASN A 68 7.94 3.16 24.25
#